data_AF-A0A2A9NMN3-F1
#
_entry.id   AF-A0A2A9NMN3-F1
#
_cell.length_a   1.000
_cell.length_b   1.000
_cell.length_c   1.000
_cell.angle_alpha   90.00
_cell.angle_beta   90.00
_cell.angle_gamma   90.00
#
_symmetry.space_group_name_H-M   'P 1'
#
loop_
_entity.id
_entity.type
_entity.pdbx_description
1 polymer ?
#
loop_
_entity_poly.entity_id
_entity_poly.type
_entity_poly.pdbx_seq_one_letter_code
_entity_poly.pdbx_strand_id
1 'polypeptide(L)'
;MKHSTPSPDHIIVLRIGLPQPNFPILENHLWEVSDPEHHRYGKYLSKEEVEELVAPHPDSLNAVNEWLAMHGLGEDDVVRSPAQDWVTIKVPVSLVEKMLDTTYHVWKHEKSGDYLVRTTSYSLPKGLHEHVDVIQPTTMFA
;
A
#
# COMPACT_ATOMS: atom_id res chain seq x y z
N MET A 1 -4.81 23.90 -3.01
CA MET A 1 -6.18 24.16 -2.50
C MET A 1 -7.17 23.09 -2.95
N LYS A 2 -8.23 22.84 -2.18
CA LYS A 2 -9.37 22.00 -2.60
C LYS A 2 -10.08 22.67 -3.78
N HIS A 3 -10.29 21.93 -4.86
CA HIS A 3 -10.80 22.47 -6.12
C HIS A 3 -12.24 22.02 -6.40
N SER A 4 -12.49 20.71 -6.43
CA SER A 4 -13.80 20.15 -6.79
C SER A 4 -13.96 18.72 -6.26
N THR A 5 -15.13 18.12 -6.49
CA THR A 5 -15.35 16.68 -6.27
C THR A 5 -14.97 15.92 -7.55
N PRO A 6 -14.28 14.76 -7.47
CA PRO A 6 -14.03 13.92 -8.64
C PRO A 6 -15.34 13.28 -9.14
N SER A 7 -15.32 12.78 -10.38
CA SER A 7 -16.40 11.91 -10.86
C SER A 7 -16.45 10.64 -10.00
N PRO A 8 -17.64 10.14 -9.61
CA PRO A 8 -17.80 8.86 -8.90
C PRO A 8 -17.13 7.68 -9.61
N ASP A 9 -17.05 7.73 -10.94
CA ASP A 9 -16.47 6.69 -11.81
C ASP A 9 -14.99 6.94 -12.14
N HIS A 10 -14.38 7.99 -11.58
CA HIS A 10 -12.95 8.22 -11.76
C HIS A 10 -12.18 7.05 -11.17
N ILE A 11 -11.36 6.38 -12.00
CA ILE A 11 -10.61 5.21 -11.56
C ILE A 11 -9.36 5.64 -10.78
N ILE A 12 -9.22 5.08 -9.58
CA ILE A 12 -8.01 5.16 -8.77
C ILE A 12 -7.30 3.81 -8.83
N VAL A 13 -5.99 3.85 -9.07
CA VAL A 13 -5.10 2.72 -8.83
C VAL A 13 -4.69 2.77 -7.36
N LEU A 14 -5.41 2.03 -6.52
CA LEU A 14 -5.19 1.99 -5.08
C LEU A 14 -4.18 0.89 -4.76
N ARG A 15 -3.19 1.22 -3.93
CA ARG A 15 -2.16 0.33 -3.42
C ARG A 15 -2.29 0.22 -1.91
N ILE A 16 -2.38 -0.99 -1.41
CA ILE A 16 -2.49 -1.33 0.01
C ILE A 16 -1.18 -2.02 0.38
N GLY A 17 -0.44 -1.44 1.33
CA GLY A 17 0.78 -2.00 1.89
C GLY A 17 0.45 -2.81 3.14
N LEU A 18 0.96 -4.03 3.20
CA LEU A 18 0.78 -4.96 4.31
C LEU A 18 2.05 -4.98 5.18
N PRO A 19 1.93 -5.36 6.47
CA PRO A 19 3.07 -5.48 7.37
C PRO A 19 4.16 -6.40 6.84
N GLN A 20 5.41 -5.94 6.92
CA GLN A 20 6.61 -6.71 6.63
C GLN A 20 7.31 -7.09 7.95
N PRO A 21 6.95 -8.23 8.58
CA PRO A 21 7.28 -8.50 9.98
C PRO A 21 8.79 -8.58 10.27
N ASN A 22 9.59 -9.01 9.29
CA ASN A 22 11.04 -9.18 9.44
C ASN A 22 11.84 -8.02 8.85
N PHE A 23 11.25 -6.84 8.65
CA PHE A 23 11.97 -5.67 8.15
C PHE A 23 13.22 -5.32 8.98
N PRO A 24 13.20 -5.40 10.34
CA PRO A 24 14.41 -5.16 11.13
C PRO A 24 15.53 -6.17 10.85
N ILE A 25 15.19 -7.41 10.48
CA ILE A 25 16.19 -8.43 10.09
C ILE A 25 16.79 -8.06 8.74
N LEU A 26 15.97 -7.63 7.78
CA LEU A 26 16.45 -7.12 6.49
C LEU A 26 17.39 -5.91 6.66
N GLU A 27 17.03 -4.97 7.55
CA GLU A 27 17.87 -3.81 7.87
C GLU A 27 19.21 -4.24 8.48
N ASN A 28 19.21 -5.20 9.42
CA ASN A 28 20.46 -5.73 9.98
C ASN A 28 21.34 -6.37 8.89
N HIS A 29 20.73 -7.17 7.99
CA HIS A 29 21.45 -7.72 6.84
C HIS A 29 22.08 -6.62 5.96
N LEU A 30 21.35 -5.53 5.69
CA LEU A 30 21.84 -4.41 4.91
C LEU A 30 23.11 -3.79 5.54
N TRP A 31 23.11 -3.59 6.86
CA TRP A 31 24.28 -3.05 7.57
C TRP A 31 25.47 -4.00 7.49
N GLU A 32 25.27 -5.29 7.79
CA GLU A 32 26.34 -6.30 7.80
C GLU A 32 27.01 -6.51 6.44
N VAL A 33 26.28 -6.32 5.33
CA VAL A 33 26.84 -6.51 3.97
C VAL A 33 27.41 -5.24 3.38
N SER A 34 27.11 -4.08 3.98
CA SER A 34 27.59 -2.75 3.54
C SER A 34 28.79 -2.24 4.32
N ASP A 35 29.11 -2.85 5.47
CA ASP A 35 30.29 -2.54 6.27
C ASP A 35 31.54 -3.26 5.72
N PRO A 36 32.56 -2.54 5.21
CA PRO A 36 33.78 -3.14 4.66
C PRO A 36 34.64 -3.89 5.69
N GLU A 37 34.47 -3.61 6.98
CA GLU A 37 35.17 -4.32 8.06
C GLU A 37 34.45 -5.60 8.50
N HIS A 38 33.18 -5.77 8.08
CA HIS A 38 32.38 -6.92 8.44
C HIS A 38 32.66 -8.13 7.54
N HIS A 39 32.69 -9.34 8.11
CA HIS A 39 33.00 -10.57 7.37
C HIS A 39 31.97 -10.95 6.28
N ARG A 40 30.81 -10.28 6.29
CA ARG A 40 29.74 -10.42 5.29
C ARG A 40 29.75 -9.32 4.23
N TYR A 41 30.72 -8.41 4.23
CA TYR A 41 30.81 -7.36 3.22
C TYR A 41 30.65 -7.91 1.79
N GLY A 42 29.75 -7.30 1.02
CA GLY A 42 29.44 -7.68 -0.36
C GLY A 42 28.67 -9.00 -0.53
N LYS A 43 28.27 -9.69 0.55
CA LYS A 43 27.48 -10.93 0.50
C LYS A 43 25.98 -10.63 0.61
N TYR A 44 25.45 -9.97 -0.42
CA TYR A 44 24.04 -9.59 -0.52
C TYR A 44 23.10 -10.80 -0.57
N LEU A 45 21.88 -10.61 -0.08
CA LEU A 45 20.78 -11.56 -0.28
C LEU A 45 20.34 -11.56 -1.75
N SER A 46 19.86 -12.70 -2.23
CA SER A 46 19.14 -12.79 -3.50
C SER A 46 17.81 -12.06 -3.42
N LYS A 47 17.22 -11.79 -4.58
CA LYS A 47 15.90 -11.16 -4.67
C LYS A 47 14.85 -12.02 -3.95
N GLU A 48 14.87 -13.33 -4.18
CA GLU A 48 13.94 -14.30 -3.61
C GLU A 48 14.11 -14.39 -2.09
N GLU A 49 15.34 -14.35 -1.59
CA GLU A 49 15.61 -14.31 -0.14
C GLU A 49 15.05 -13.05 0.51
N VAL A 50 15.13 -11.89 -0.15
CA VAL A 50 14.52 -10.64 0.34
C VAL A 50 12.99 -10.77 0.33
N GLU A 51 12.42 -11.28 -0.76
CA GLU A 51 10.96 -11.44 -0.92
C GLU A 51 10.37 -12.37 0.14
N GLU A 52 11.01 -13.50 0.41
CA GLU A 52 10.60 -14.44 1.46
C GLU A 52 10.73 -13.82 2.85
N LEU A 53 11.83 -13.09 3.10
CA LEU A 53 12.08 -12.47 4.40
C LEU A 53 11.00 -11.43 4.75
N VAL A 54 10.62 -10.57 3.81
CA VAL A 54 9.68 -9.46 4.07
C VAL A 54 8.21 -9.82 3.83
N ALA A 55 7.91 -11.04 3.41
CA ALA A 55 6.55 -11.47 3.13
C ALA A 55 5.62 -11.27 4.36
N PRO A 56 4.39 -10.75 4.17
CA PRO A 56 3.42 -10.64 5.25
C PRO A 56 3.01 -11.99 5.82
N HIS A 57 2.53 -12.00 7.06
CA HIS A 57 1.95 -13.21 7.66
C HIS A 57 0.71 -13.67 6.86
N PRO A 58 0.47 -14.99 6.70
CA PRO A 58 -0.71 -15.52 6.01
C PRO A 58 -2.04 -14.95 6.53
N ASP A 59 -2.13 -14.66 7.82
CA ASP A 59 -3.32 -14.04 8.41
C ASP A 59 -3.61 -12.65 7.84
N SER A 60 -2.57 -11.82 7.62
CA SER A 60 -2.72 -10.51 6.98
C SER A 60 -3.16 -10.65 5.52
N LEU A 61 -2.62 -11.64 4.80
CA LEU A 61 -3.04 -11.92 3.43
C LEU A 61 -4.52 -12.30 3.38
N ASN A 62 -4.97 -13.20 4.26
CA ASN A 62 -6.35 -13.65 4.33
C ASN A 62 -7.30 -12.52 4.73
N ALA A 63 -6.98 -11.76 5.78
CA ALA A 63 -7.81 -10.66 6.25
C ALA A 63 -8.03 -9.59 5.16
N VAL A 64 -6.98 -9.22 4.43
CA VAL A 64 -7.09 -8.27 3.32
C VAL A 64 -7.88 -8.87 2.15
N ASN A 65 -7.67 -10.14 1.80
CA ASN A 65 -8.43 -10.81 0.74
C ASN A 65 -9.93 -10.87 1.05
N GLU A 66 -10.29 -11.26 2.28
CA GLU A 66 -11.69 -11.32 2.72
C GLU A 66 -12.34 -9.93 2.68
N TRP A 67 -11.64 -8.90 3.16
CA TRP A 67 -12.14 -7.53 3.10
C TRP A 67 -12.36 -7.04 1.67
N LEU A 68 -11.43 -7.33 0.74
CA LEU A 68 -11.59 -6.98 -0.67
C LEU A 68 -12.78 -7.72 -1.30
N ALA A 69 -12.95 -9.01 -0.99
CA ALA A 69 -14.07 -9.82 -1.46
C ALA A 69 -15.42 -9.30 -0.96
N MET A 70 -15.51 -8.77 0.27
CA MET A 70 -16.73 -8.12 0.79
C MET A 70 -17.17 -6.91 -0.06
N HIS A 71 -16.23 -6.29 -0.79
CA HIS A 71 -16.48 -5.19 -1.71
C HIS A 71 -16.61 -5.63 -3.17
N GLY A 72 -16.67 -6.95 -3.43
CA GLY A 72 -16.86 -7.54 -4.75
C GLY A 72 -15.60 -7.59 -5.60
N LEU A 73 -14.41 -7.46 -4.99
CA LEU A 73 -13.12 -7.56 -5.68
C LEU A 73 -12.59 -8.98 -5.54
N GLY A 74 -12.47 -9.69 -6.66
CA GLY A 74 -11.97 -11.06 -6.73
C GLY A 74 -10.47 -11.12 -7.00
N GLU A 75 -9.96 -12.33 -7.22
CA GLU A 75 -8.54 -12.55 -7.58
C GLU A 75 -8.14 -11.83 -8.86
N ASP A 76 -9.04 -11.77 -9.86
CA ASP A 76 -8.78 -11.11 -11.15
C ASP A 76 -8.65 -9.58 -11.02
N ASP A 77 -9.19 -8.98 -9.96
CA ASP A 77 -9.13 -7.54 -9.70
C ASP A 77 -7.87 -7.13 -8.94
N VAL A 78 -7.12 -8.12 -8.43
CA VAL A 78 -6.05 -7.93 -7.45
C VAL A 78 -4.69 -8.30 -8.07
N VAL A 79 -3.78 -7.34 -8.10
CA VAL A 79 -2.37 -7.57 -8.47
C VAL A 79 -1.50 -7.46 -7.23
N ARG A 80 -0.69 -8.50 -6.97
CA ARG A 80 0.26 -8.51 -5.84
C ARG A 80 1.70 -8.32 -6.29
N SER A 81 2.51 -7.70 -5.42
CA SER A 81 3.97 -7.75 -5.55
C SER A 81 4.49 -9.18 -5.36
N PRO A 82 5.72 -9.50 -5.81
CA PRO A 82 6.34 -10.80 -5.57
C PRO A 82 6.39 -11.22 -4.09
N ALA A 83 6.77 -10.29 -3.20
CA ALA A 83 6.76 -10.51 -1.74
C ALA A 83 5.34 -10.51 -1.12
N GLN A 84 4.31 -10.26 -1.92
CA GLN A 84 2.89 -10.17 -1.52
C GLN A 84 2.54 -9.06 -0.50
N ASP A 85 3.50 -8.21 -0.18
CA ASP A 85 3.43 -7.06 0.73
C ASP A 85 2.70 -5.84 0.14
N TRP A 86 2.46 -5.83 -1.17
CA TRP A 86 1.66 -4.81 -1.83
C TRP A 86 0.52 -5.43 -2.62
N VAL A 87 -0.68 -4.90 -2.41
CA VAL A 87 -1.89 -5.22 -3.16
C VAL A 87 -2.28 -4.01 -3.99
N THR A 88 -2.50 -4.19 -5.28
CA THR A 88 -2.93 -3.13 -6.20
C THR A 88 -4.29 -3.48 -6.82
N ILE A 89 -5.23 -2.56 -6.69
CA ILE A 89 -6.58 -2.65 -7.27
C ILE A 89 -6.88 -1.41 -8.11
N LYS A 90 -7.71 -1.56 -9.14
CA LYS A 90 -8.17 -0.44 -9.99
C LYS A 90 -9.67 -0.29 -9.84
N VAL A 91 -10.10 0.73 -9.11
CA VAL A 91 -11.50 0.87 -8.69
C VAL A 91 -12.00 2.31 -8.80
N PRO A 92 -13.31 2.52 -9.01
CA PRO A 92 -13.88 3.87 -9.03
C PRO A 92 -13.77 4.53 -7.65
N VAL A 93 -13.61 5.87 -7.63
CA VAL A 93 -13.59 6.69 -6.40
C VAL A 93 -14.74 6.34 -5.48
N SER A 94 -15.94 6.18 -6.04
CA SER A 94 -17.15 5.86 -5.27
C SER A 94 -17.07 4.53 -4.50
N LEU A 95 -16.27 3.57 -4.97
CA LEU A 95 -16.00 2.34 -4.22
C LEU A 95 -14.92 2.58 -3.17
N VAL A 96 -13.83 3.29 -3.50
CA VAL A 96 -12.76 3.63 -2.55
C VAL A 96 -13.32 4.39 -1.34
N GLU A 97 -14.18 5.38 -1.57
CA GLU A 97 -14.83 6.16 -0.52
C GLU A 97 -15.65 5.29 0.44
N LYS A 98 -16.32 4.25 -0.08
CA LYS A 98 -17.07 3.28 0.74
C LYS A 98 -16.15 2.34 1.51
N MET A 99 -15.11 1.84 0.85
CA MET A 99 -14.13 0.92 1.45
C MET A 99 -13.40 1.56 2.63
N LEU A 100 -13.07 2.85 2.50
CA LEU A 100 -12.19 3.57 3.41
C LEU A 100 -12.91 4.59 4.29
N ASP A 101 -14.25 4.60 4.28
CA ASP A 101 -15.11 5.59 4.97
C ASP A 101 -14.54 7.02 4.87
N THR A 102 -14.43 7.50 3.63
CA THR A 102 -13.75 8.76 3.33
C THR A 102 -14.43 9.52 2.19
N THR A 103 -13.96 10.73 1.93
CA THR A 103 -14.37 11.54 0.78
C THR A 103 -13.14 12.08 0.05
N TYR A 104 -13.03 11.75 -1.22
CA TYR A 104 -11.98 12.25 -2.10
C TYR A 104 -12.38 13.60 -2.71
N HIS A 105 -11.35 14.41 -2.93
CA HIS A 105 -11.48 15.69 -3.60
C HIS A 105 -10.41 15.82 -4.67
N VAL A 106 -10.70 16.63 -5.68
CA VAL A 106 -9.69 17.16 -6.59
C VAL A 106 -9.00 18.33 -5.90
N TRP A 107 -7.69 18.30 -5.88
CA TRP A 107 -6.82 19.31 -5.31
C TRP A 107 -5.99 19.92 -6.42
N LYS A 108 -5.86 21.24 -6.40
CA LYS A 108 -4.99 21.98 -7.31
C LYS A 108 -3.77 22.48 -6.55
N HIS A 109 -2.58 22.17 -7.06
CA HIS A 109 -1.34 22.74 -6.54
C HIS A 109 -1.18 24.17 -7.07
N GLU A 110 -0.99 25.14 -6.17
CA GLU A 110 -1.07 26.56 -6.53
C GLU A 110 0.09 27.02 -7.41
N LYS A 111 1.29 26.47 -7.19
CA LYS A 111 2.49 26.90 -7.90
C LYS A 111 2.64 26.25 -9.28
N SER A 112 2.41 24.93 -9.36
CA SER A 112 2.55 24.20 -10.63
C SER A 112 1.27 24.18 -11.47
N GLY A 113 0.11 24.34 -10.82
CA GLY A 113 -1.19 24.20 -11.48
C GLY A 113 -1.69 22.77 -11.62
N ASP A 114 -0.93 21.78 -11.13
CA ASP A 114 -1.27 20.35 -11.24
C ASP A 114 -2.50 19.97 -10.41
N TYR A 115 -3.18 18.90 -10.83
CA TYR A 115 -4.36 18.38 -10.16
C TYR A 115 -4.14 16.96 -9.62
N LEU A 116 -4.65 16.69 -8.41
CA LEU A 116 -4.58 15.39 -7.76
C LEU A 116 -5.92 15.02 -7.15
N VAL A 117 -6.27 13.73 -7.19
CA VAL A 117 -7.45 13.18 -6.50
C VAL A 117 -6.98 12.55 -5.19
N ARG A 118 -7.34 13.16 -4.04
CA ARG A 118 -6.85 12.79 -2.70
C ARG A 118 -7.90 13.04 -1.62
N THR A 119 -7.69 12.41 -0.48
CA THR A 119 -8.44 12.66 0.77
C THR A 119 -7.48 13.11 1.86
N THR A 120 -7.98 13.73 2.93
CA THR A 120 -7.16 14.15 4.07
C THR A 120 -7.15 13.14 5.22
N SER A 121 -8.06 12.17 5.20
CA SER A 121 -8.20 11.15 6.25
C SER A 121 -8.98 9.97 5.72
N TYR A 122 -8.77 8.77 6.27
CA TYR A 122 -9.59 7.60 5.98
C TYR A 122 -9.65 6.69 7.21
N SER A 123 -10.57 5.73 7.20
CA SER A 123 -10.74 4.75 8.25
C SER A 123 -10.76 3.34 7.67
N LEU A 124 -10.44 2.35 8.51
CA LEU A 124 -10.54 0.93 8.19
C LEU A 124 -11.34 0.19 9.26
N PRO A 125 -11.98 -0.94 8.92
CA PRO A 125 -12.51 -1.86 9.91
C PRO A 125 -11.45 -2.21 10.95
N LYS A 126 -11.82 -2.26 12.23
CA LYS A 126 -10.87 -2.46 13.35
C LYS A 126 -9.96 -3.68 13.15
N GLY A 127 -10.51 -4.78 12.63
CA GLY A 127 -9.76 -6.01 12.37
C GLY A 127 -8.69 -5.91 11.30
N LEU A 128 -8.65 -4.84 10.49
CA LEU A 128 -7.61 -4.63 9.47
C LEU A 128 -6.45 -3.77 9.94
N HIS A 129 -6.54 -3.14 11.12
CA HIS A 129 -5.52 -2.17 11.56
C HIS A 129 -4.15 -2.82 11.76
N GLU A 130 -4.11 -4.11 12.11
CA GLU A 130 -2.87 -4.88 12.26
C GLU A 130 -2.40 -5.56 10.97
N HIS A 131 -3.19 -5.46 9.88
CA HIS A 131 -2.93 -6.12 8.61
C HIS A 131 -2.67 -5.15 7.45
N VAL A 132 -2.80 -3.84 7.68
CA VAL A 132 -2.58 -2.80 6.68
C VAL A 132 -1.76 -1.67 7.29
N ASP A 133 -0.56 -1.44 6.73
CA ASP A 133 0.33 -0.35 7.17
C ASP A 133 -0.03 0.96 6.48
N VAL A 134 -0.40 0.91 5.20
CA VAL A 134 -0.61 2.11 4.40
C VAL A 134 -1.54 1.85 3.22
N ILE A 135 -2.36 2.84 2.87
CA ILE A 135 -3.15 2.85 1.65
C ILE A 135 -2.83 4.12 0.85
N GLN A 136 -2.49 3.97 -0.42
CA GLN A 136 -2.15 5.09 -1.29
C GLN A 136 -2.73 4.91 -2.71
N PRO A 137 -3.06 5.98 -3.44
CA PRO A 137 -2.99 7.37 -3.01
C PRO A 137 -4.19 7.77 -2.14
N THR A 138 -3.92 8.26 -0.91
CA THR A 138 -4.95 8.78 0.00
C THR A 138 -4.55 10.17 0.50
N THR A 139 -3.69 10.23 1.52
CA THR A 139 -3.36 11.42 2.32
C THR A 139 -2.03 12.06 1.96
N MET A 140 -1.27 11.47 1.03
CA MET A 140 0.00 12.02 0.54
C MET A 140 -0.21 12.91 -0.69
N PHE A 141 0.27 14.15 -0.60
CA PHE A 141 0.14 15.21 -1.62
C PHE A 141 1.48 15.60 -2.28
N ALA A 142 2.55 14.88 -1.93
CA ALA A 142 3.88 15.04 -2.51
C ALA A 142 3.92 14.54 -3.96
#